data_AF-A0A7Z0TGH6-F1
#
_entry.id   AF-A0A7Z0TGH6-F1
#
_cell.length_a   1.000
_cell.length_b   1.000
_cell.length_c   1.000
_cell.angle_alpha   90.00
_cell.angle_beta   90.00
_cell.angle_gamma   90.00
#
_symmetry.space_group_name_H-M   'P 1'
#
loop_
_entity.id
_entity.type
_entity.pdbx_description
1 polymer ?
#
loop_
_entity_poly.entity_id
_entity_poly.type
_entity_poly.pdbx_seq_one_letter_code
_entity_poly.pdbx_strand_id
1 'polypeptide(L)'
;MDSRVTGIPGVDGTEKVAVVIDVMRAFTTAAWAFHRGADRIVLAADADEALELKAGHPGWLALKDGAPARGFDLVNSPGLLRQAELTGRTVVQKTTAGTVGALAVVEADLALCASFTVA
;
A
#
# COMPACT_ATOMS: atom_id res chain seq x y z
N MET A 1 27.38 -8.22 0.41
CA MET A 1 26.17 -7.39 0.57
C MET A 1 25.79 -7.51 2.03
N ASP A 2 25.77 -6.41 2.76
CA ASP A 2 25.32 -6.41 4.15
C ASP A 2 23.78 -6.33 4.12
N SER A 3 23.11 -7.37 4.60
CA SER A 3 21.66 -7.48 4.59
C SER A 3 21.18 -7.79 6.00
N ARG A 4 20.24 -6.99 6.50
CA ARG A 4 19.60 -7.19 7.80
C ARG A 4 18.09 -7.31 7.63
N VAL A 5 17.45 -8.04 8.54
CA VAL A 5 15.99 -8.13 8.64
C VAL A 5 15.60 -7.64 10.03
N THR A 6 14.67 -6.71 10.11
CA THR A 6 14.16 -6.14 11.36
C THR A 6 12.67 -5.87 11.25
N GLY A 7 11.99 -5.76 12.39
CA GLY A 7 10.66 -5.16 12.46
C GLY A 7 10.72 -3.63 12.37
N ILE A 8 9.55 -3.00 12.17
CA ILE A 8 9.38 -1.54 12.06
C ILE A 8 10.10 -0.76 13.17
N PRO A 9 10.05 -1.17 14.47
CA PRO A 9 10.73 -0.40 15.53
C PRO A 9 12.27 -0.37 15.43
N GLY A 10 12.89 -1.22 14.62
CA GLY A 10 14.35 -1.25 14.41
C GLY A 10 14.80 -0.60 13.11
N VAL A 11 13.89 0.10 12.42
CA VAL A 11 14.18 0.94 11.26
C VAL A 11 14.65 2.30 11.77
N ASP A 12 15.75 2.82 11.20
CA ASP A 12 16.27 4.16 11.53
C ASP A 12 16.13 5.16 10.37
N GLY A 13 15.62 4.71 9.21
CA GLY A 13 15.34 5.55 8.06
C GLY A 13 16.58 5.96 7.27
N THR A 14 17.74 5.38 7.58
CA THR A 14 19.02 5.70 6.92
C THR A 14 19.44 4.66 5.87
N GLU A 15 18.55 3.71 5.58
CA GLU A 15 18.83 2.62 4.65
C GLU A 15 18.90 3.12 3.20
N LYS A 16 19.97 2.78 2.47
CA LYS A 16 20.03 3.05 1.02
C LYS A 16 18.96 2.28 0.24
N VAL A 17 18.67 1.05 0.66
CA VAL A 17 17.65 0.21 0.05
C VAL A 17 16.85 -0.45 1.16
N ALA A 18 15.52 -0.27 1.12
CA ALA A 18 14.59 -0.88 2.04
C ALA A 18 13.60 -1.78 1.28
N VAL A 19 13.40 -3.00 1.78
CA VAL A 19 12.37 -3.92 1.28
C VAL A 19 11.35 -4.13 2.38
N VAL A 20 10.17 -3.56 2.22
CA VAL A 20 9.08 -3.65 3.20
C VAL A 20 8.17 -4.80 2.83
N ILE A 21 8.07 -5.78 3.72
CA ILE A 21 7.35 -7.03 3.48
C ILE A 21 6.07 -7.05 4.32
N ASP A 22 4.92 -6.99 3.63
CA ASP A 22 3.60 -7.21 4.22
C ASP A 22 2.81 -8.15 3.29
N VAL A 23 3.02 -9.44 3.51
CA VAL A 23 2.38 -10.53 2.75
C VAL A 23 0.89 -10.64 3.10
N MET A 24 0.50 -10.36 4.36
CA MET A 24 -0.85 -10.53 4.86
C MET A 24 -1.35 -9.21 5.47
N ARG A 25 -1.86 -8.28 4.66
CA ARG A 25 -2.20 -8.43 3.23
C ARG A 25 -1.79 -7.25 2.35
N ALA A 26 -1.13 -6.22 2.89
CA ALA A 26 -1.03 -4.93 2.21
C ALA A 26 -0.41 -5.01 0.82
N PHE A 27 0.75 -5.66 0.67
CA PHE A 27 1.46 -5.65 -0.60
C PHE A 27 1.09 -6.82 -1.53
N THR A 28 0.50 -7.87 -0.99
CA THR A 28 -0.22 -8.86 -1.81
C THR A 28 -1.44 -8.21 -2.47
N THR A 29 -2.21 -7.41 -1.72
CA THR A 29 -3.34 -6.63 -2.27
C THR A 29 -2.87 -5.60 -3.29
N ALA A 30 -1.77 -4.89 -3.01
CA ALA A 30 -1.18 -3.92 -3.94
C ALA A 30 -0.80 -4.58 -5.28
N ALA A 31 -0.16 -5.76 -5.23
CA ALA A 31 0.17 -6.51 -6.45
C ALA A 31 -1.09 -6.86 -7.26
N TRP A 32 -2.17 -7.27 -6.59
CA TRP A 32 -3.45 -7.50 -7.25
C TRP A 32 -4.09 -6.23 -7.81
N ALA A 33 -3.92 -5.07 -7.16
CA ALA A 33 -4.43 -3.81 -7.67
C ALA A 33 -3.74 -3.42 -8.99
N PHE A 34 -2.41 -3.54 -9.04
CA PHE A 34 -1.63 -3.33 -10.27
C PHE A 34 -2.00 -4.34 -11.35
N HIS A 35 -2.14 -5.63 -11.02
CA HIS A 35 -2.59 -6.66 -11.96
C HIS A 35 -3.98 -6.36 -12.55
N ARG A 36 -4.80 -5.56 -11.86
CA ARG A 36 -6.13 -5.11 -12.29
C ARG A 36 -6.12 -3.74 -13.00
N GLY A 37 -4.93 -3.24 -13.32
CA GLY A 37 -4.74 -2.06 -14.16
C GLY A 37 -4.58 -0.73 -13.41
N ALA A 38 -4.44 -0.75 -12.07
CA ALA A 38 -4.14 0.48 -11.34
C ALA A 38 -2.85 1.13 -11.87
N ASP A 39 -2.87 2.43 -12.14
CA ASP A 39 -1.69 3.17 -12.62
C ASP A 39 -0.70 3.39 -11.48
N ARG A 40 -1.22 3.73 -10.30
CA ARG A 40 -0.44 4.11 -9.11
C ARG A 40 -1.14 3.70 -7.83
N ILE A 41 -0.33 3.48 -6.80
CA ILE A 41 -0.78 3.36 -5.42
C ILE A 41 -0.11 4.46 -4.60
N VAL A 42 -0.92 5.23 -3.88
CA VAL A 42 -0.46 6.26 -2.94
C VAL A 42 -0.68 5.74 -1.53
N LEU A 43 0.37 5.72 -0.70
CA LEU A 43 0.26 5.23 0.67
C LEU A 43 -0.13 6.38 1.60
N ALA A 44 -1.20 6.19 2.37
CA ALA A 44 -1.63 7.15 3.39
C ALA A 44 -1.24 6.67 4.79
N ALA A 45 -0.88 7.61 5.66
CA ALA A 45 -0.55 7.39 7.06
C ALA A 45 -1.80 6.99 7.87
N ASP A 46 -2.93 7.62 7.58
CA ASP A 46 -4.20 7.37 8.27
C ASP A 46 -5.43 7.41 7.36
N ALA A 47 -6.58 7.13 7.95
CA ALA A 47 -7.83 7.00 7.21
C ALA A 47 -8.38 8.35 6.74
N ASP A 48 -8.08 9.43 7.48
CA ASP A 48 -8.58 10.76 7.15
C ASP A 48 -7.78 11.29 5.95
N GLU A 49 -6.45 11.18 5.99
CA GLU A 49 -5.58 11.50 4.85
C GLU A 49 -5.99 10.71 3.59
N ALA A 50 -6.30 9.42 3.73
CA ALA A 50 -6.72 8.60 2.59
C ALA A 50 -8.00 9.12 1.93
N LEU A 51 -8.97 9.58 2.74
CA LEU A 51 -10.23 10.12 2.26
C LEU A 51 -10.06 11.55 1.70
N GLU A 52 -9.21 12.37 2.31
CA GLU A 52 -8.87 13.71 1.81
C GLU A 52 -8.18 13.64 0.44
N LEU A 53 -7.18 12.77 0.28
CA LEU A 53 -6.51 12.52 -0.99
C LEU A 53 -7.51 12.08 -2.07
N LYS A 54 -8.41 11.15 -1.75
CA LYS A 54 -9.47 10.75 -2.68
C LYS A 54 -10.39 11.92 -3.03
N ALA A 55 -10.82 12.71 -2.05
CA ALA A 55 -11.75 13.82 -2.25
C ALA A 55 -11.16 14.91 -3.16
N GLY A 56 -9.85 15.16 -3.06
CA GLY A 56 -9.14 16.13 -3.89
C GLY A 56 -8.88 15.68 -5.35
N HIS A 57 -9.03 14.39 -5.66
CA HIS A 57 -8.61 13.83 -6.94
C HIS A 57 -9.75 13.01 -7.60
N PRO A 58 -10.48 13.60 -8.58
CA PRO A 58 -11.53 12.90 -9.30
C PRO A 58 -11.04 11.59 -9.90
N GLY A 59 -11.77 10.51 -9.65
CA GLY A 59 -11.40 9.18 -10.14
C GLY A 59 -10.36 8.46 -9.29
N TRP A 60 -9.86 9.00 -8.20
CA TRP A 60 -9.07 8.19 -7.26
C TRP A 60 -9.99 7.28 -6.42
N LEU A 61 -9.44 6.15 -5.97
CA LEU A 61 -10.15 5.17 -5.13
C LEU A 61 -9.42 5.04 -3.79
N ALA A 62 -10.15 4.84 -2.70
CA ALA A 62 -9.58 4.62 -1.38
C ALA A 62 -9.74 3.15 -0.95
N LEU A 63 -8.66 2.56 -0.43
CA LEU A 63 -8.56 1.18 0.04
C LEU A 63 -8.10 1.14 1.50
N LYS A 64 -8.78 0.37 2.34
CA LYS A 64 -8.35 0.15 3.74
C LYS A 64 -8.46 -1.28 4.27
N ASP A 65 -7.81 -1.50 5.41
CA ASP A 65 -7.99 -2.69 6.24
C ASP A 65 -9.40 -2.83 6.85
N GLY A 66 -9.74 -4.06 7.22
CA GLY A 66 -10.96 -4.38 7.97
C GLY A 66 -12.20 -4.54 7.08
N ALA A 67 -13.36 -4.36 7.69
CA ALA A 67 -14.64 -4.41 7.00
C ALA A 67 -14.83 -3.18 6.08
N PRO A 68 -15.73 -3.27 5.08
CA PRO A 68 -16.15 -2.11 4.29
C PRO A 68 -16.54 -0.94 5.19
N ALA A 69 -16.10 0.27 4.83
CA ALA A 69 -16.36 1.48 5.58
C ALA A 69 -16.80 2.61 4.65
N ARG A 70 -17.60 3.52 5.18
CA ARG A 70 -18.08 4.70 4.43
C ARG A 70 -16.89 5.49 3.87
N GLY A 71 -16.99 5.90 2.61
CA GLY A 71 -15.97 6.70 1.93
C GLY A 71 -14.86 5.88 1.27
N PHE A 72 -14.64 4.64 1.69
CA PHE A 72 -13.68 3.72 1.07
C PHE A 72 -14.36 2.88 -0.01
N ASP A 73 -13.67 2.71 -1.15
CA ASP A 73 -14.18 1.98 -2.31
C ASP A 73 -13.76 0.51 -2.28
N LEU A 74 -12.59 0.24 -1.70
CA LEU A 74 -11.95 -1.07 -1.73
C LEU A 74 -11.55 -1.51 -0.32
N VAL A 75 -11.44 -2.83 -0.16
CA VAL A 75 -10.95 -3.48 1.07
C VAL A 75 -9.59 -4.10 0.79
N ASN A 76 -8.69 -4.13 1.77
CA ASN A 76 -7.38 -4.77 1.72
C ASN A 76 -7.50 -6.32 1.63
N SER A 77 -8.09 -6.81 0.54
CA SER A 77 -8.41 -8.21 0.30
C SER A 77 -8.09 -8.59 -1.16
N PRO A 78 -7.04 -9.38 -1.40
CA PRO A 78 -6.66 -9.83 -2.74
C PRO A 78 -7.81 -10.53 -3.48
N GLY A 79 -8.58 -11.35 -2.76
CA GLY A 79 -9.71 -12.09 -3.33
C GLY A 79 -10.85 -11.20 -3.83
N LEU A 80 -11.07 -10.04 -3.19
CA LEU A 80 -12.08 -9.07 -3.63
C LEU A 80 -11.56 -8.22 -4.80
N LEU A 81 -10.29 -7.80 -4.75
CA LEU A 81 -9.66 -7.06 -5.84
C LEU A 81 -9.60 -7.85 -7.15
N ARG A 82 -9.60 -9.19 -7.08
CA ARG A 82 -9.71 -10.04 -8.27
C ARG A 82 -10.95 -9.75 -9.14
N GLN A 83 -11.96 -9.07 -8.63
CA GLN A 83 -13.15 -8.69 -9.40
C GLN A 83 -13.25 -7.18 -9.66
N ALA A 84 -12.29 -6.39 -9.20
CA ALA A 84 -12.27 -4.93 -9.37
C ALA A 84 -11.71 -4.55 -10.75
N GLU A 85 -12.26 -3.48 -11.34
CA GLU A 85 -11.72 -2.84 -12.55
C GLU A 85 -10.99 -1.56 -12.15
N LEU A 86 -9.66 -1.54 -12.32
CA LEU A 86 -8.80 -0.46 -11.82
C LEU A 86 -7.99 0.19 -12.94
N THR A 87 -8.25 -0.14 -14.21
CA THR A 87 -7.50 0.41 -15.36
C THR A 87 -7.41 1.93 -15.32
N GLY A 88 -6.18 2.43 -15.26
CA GLY A 88 -5.86 3.87 -15.26
C GLY A 88 -6.24 4.61 -13.96
N ARG A 89 -6.62 3.88 -12.90
CA ARG A 89 -7.02 4.47 -11.62
C ARG A 89 -5.82 4.58 -10.69
N THR A 90 -5.81 5.63 -9.85
CA THR A 90 -4.92 5.69 -8.69
C THR A 90 -5.67 5.20 -7.45
N VAL A 91 -5.01 4.34 -6.67
CA VAL A 91 -5.55 3.80 -5.41
C VAL A 91 -4.79 4.40 -4.23
N VAL A 92 -5.50 5.10 -3.36
CA VAL A 92 -4.98 5.53 -2.06
C VAL A 92 -5.14 4.35 -1.09
N GLN A 93 -4.03 3.79 -0.65
CA GLN A 93 -3.98 2.61 0.20
C GLN A 93 -3.58 3.01 1.62
N LYS A 94 -4.42 2.63 2.59
CA LYS A 94 -4.12 2.74 4.02
C LYS A 94 -4.20 1.36 4.66
N THR A 95 -3.13 0.87 5.28
CA THR A 95 -3.17 -0.36 6.08
C THR A 95 -2.64 -0.11 7.49
N THR A 96 -2.57 -1.15 8.31
CA THR A 96 -2.17 -1.05 9.73
C THR A 96 -0.67 -1.23 9.89
N ALA A 97 -0.06 -2.12 9.11
CA ALA A 97 1.36 -2.42 9.18
C ALA A 97 2.09 -2.03 7.90
N GLY A 98 1.65 -2.50 6.73
CA GLY A 98 2.33 -2.25 5.45
C GLY A 98 2.58 -0.78 5.13
N THR A 99 1.56 0.08 5.20
CA THR A 99 1.74 1.52 4.92
C THR A 99 2.62 2.19 5.97
N VAL A 100 2.47 1.83 7.24
CA VAL A 100 3.34 2.32 8.33
C VAL A 100 4.80 1.94 8.09
N GLY A 101 5.06 0.69 7.71
CA GLY A 101 6.42 0.20 7.43
C GLY A 101 7.04 0.87 6.19
N ALA A 102 6.25 1.11 5.15
CA ALA A 102 6.71 1.83 3.95
C ALA A 102 6.99 3.30 4.23
N LEU A 103 6.15 3.97 5.01
CA LEU A 103 6.37 5.36 5.41
C LEU A 103 7.56 5.51 6.36
N ALA A 104 7.88 4.49 7.16
CA ALA A 104 9.05 4.49 8.04
C ALA A 104 10.40 4.47 7.28
N VAL A 105 10.40 4.10 5.99
CA VAL A 105 11.59 4.05 5.12
C VAL A 105 11.47 4.98 3.93
N VAL A 106 10.61 6.01 4.00
CA VAL A 106 10.35 6.93 2.88
C VAL A 106 11.60 7.69 2.43
N GLU A 107 12.56 7.89 3.33
CA GLU A 107 13.84 8.56 3.07
C GLU A 107 14.91 7.63 2.46
N ALA A 108 14.63 6.34 2.30
CA ALA A 108 15.54 5.42 1.64
C ALA A 108 15.70 5.76 0.15
N ASP A 109 16.92 5.65 -0.39
CA ASP A 109 17.16 5.92 -1.83
C ASP A 109 16.27 5.02 -2.73
N LEU A 110 15.97 3.80 -2.27
CA LEU A 110 15.03 2.88 -2.91
C LEU A 110 14.20 2.12 -1.87
N ALA A 111 12.89 2.34 -1.88
CA ALA A 111 11.93 1.55 -1.12
C ALA A 111 11.13 0.60 -2.03
N LEU A 112 11.13 -0.69 -1.71
CA LEU A 112 10.38 -1.72 -2.40
C LEU A 112 9.29 -2.30 -1.49
N CYS A 113 8.05 -2.28 -1.95
CA CYS A 113 6.93 -2.94 -1.28
C CYS A 113 6.80 -4.37 -1.81
N ALA A 114 7.01 -5.37 -0.95
CA ALA A 114 7.17 -6.75 -1.36
C ALA A 114 6.13 -7.71 -0.76
N SER A 115 5.80 -8.72 -1.54
CA SER A 115 4.99 -9.88 -1.15
C SER A 115 5.49 -11.12 -1.91
N PHE A 116 4.86 -12.28 -1.73
CA PHE A 116 5.16 -13.45 -2.55
C PHE A 116 4.57 -13.37 -3.97
N THR A 117 3.59 -12.50 -4.19
CA THR A 117 2.96 -12.30 -5.50
C THR A 117 3.67 -11.22 -6.30
N VAL A 118 3.71 -11.40 -7.62
CA VAL A 118 4.23 -10.42 -8.58
C VAL A 118 3.05 -9.77 -9.30
N ALA A 119 3.13 -8.46 -9.53
CA ALA A 119 2.15 -7.69 -10.28
C ALA A 119 2.35 -7.84 -11.80
#